data_AF-W1PUT8-F1
#
_entry.id   AF-W1PUT8-F1
#
_cell.length_a   1.000
_cell.length_b   1.000
_cell.length_c   1.000
_cell.angle_alpha   90.00
_cell.angle_beta   90.00
_cell.angle_gamma   90.00
#
_symmetry.space_group_name_H-M   'P 1'
#
loop_
_entity.id
_entity.type
_entity.pdbx_description
1 polymer ?
#
loop_
_entity_poly.entity_id
_entity_poly.type
_entity_poly.pdbx_seq_one_letter_code
_entity_poly.pdbx_strand_id
1 'polypeptide(L)'
;MNESSQDKQVITAYGVSKVLDSEHPDFREGDLVWGTTGWEEFSLITETETHRKITYTDVPLSYYTGLLGMPGLTAYARFFELCSPKKGENVFISAASGAVGQLVGQFAKSIGCHVVGSAGSKDKVDLLKTKFGFDEAFNYIKKSMTWQLHCKGMKSKLFYVGNIALSVDWLTI
;
A
#
# COMPACT_ATOMS: atom_id res chain seq x y z
N MET A 1 -47.90 -8.27 5.61
CA MET A 1 -46.93 -7.70 4.66
C MET A 1 -45.62 -7.60 5.43
N ASN A 2 -44.76 -8.62 5.31
CA ASN A 2 -43.44 -8.62 5.94
C ASN A 2 -42.46 -8.00 4.95
N GLU A 3 -42.14 -6.73 5.13
CA GLU A 3 -40.89 -6.18 4.60
C GLU A 3 -39.78 -6.68 5.53
N SER A 4 -38.99 -7.63 5.01
CA SER A 4 -37.73 -8.04 5.62
C SER A 4 -36.81 -6.82 5.68
N SER A 5 -36.60 -6.28 6.89
CA SER A 5 -35.57 -5.31 7.22
C SER A 5 -34.21 -5.91 6.85
N GLN A 6 -33.73 -5.61 5.66
CA GLN A 6 -32.39 -5.98 5.24
C GLN A 6 -31.44 -5.10 6.05
N ASP A 7 -30.83 -5.66 7.09
CA ASP A 7 -29.82 -4.98 7.91
C ASP A 7 -28.81 -4.30 6.99
N LYS A 8 -28.86 -2.97 6.96
CA LYS A 8 -27.99 -2.16 6.11
C LYS A 8 -26.62 -2.12 6.79
N GLN A 9 -25.85 -3.18 6.64
CA GLN A 9 -24.51 -3.28 7.21
C GLN A 9 -23.64 -2.15 6.68
N VAL A 10 -23.06 -1.38 7.60
CA VAL A 10 -22.11 -0.31 7.29
C VAL A 10 -20.84 -0.94 6.71
N ILE A 11 -20.30 -0.35 5.64
CA ILE A 11 -19.05 -0.80 5.06
C ILE A 11 -17.91 -0.38 5.98
N THR A 12 -17.09 -1.32 6.40
CA THR A 12 -15.94 -1.05 7.26
C THR A 12 -14.67 -0.85 6.43
N ALA A 13 -13.86 0.17 6.77
CA ALA A 13 -12.60 0.47 6.09
C ALA A 13 -11.58 1.14 7.01
N TYR A 14 -10.33 1.25 6.57
CA TYR A 14 -9.34 2.09 7.24
C TYR A 14 -9.63 3.57 7.00
N GLY A 15 -9.62 4.36 8.06
CA GLY A 15 -9.91 5.79 8.02
C GLY A 15 -9.16 6.57 9.08
N VAL A 16 -9.30 7.90 8.99
CA VAL A 16 -8.85 8.84 10.01
C VAL A 16 -10.09 9.54 10.55
N SER A 17 -10.21 9.54 11.88
CA SER A 17 -11.39 10.05 12.57
C SER A 17 -10.97 10.97 13.73
N LYS A 18 -11.87 11.86 14.13
CA LYS A 18 -11.73 12.67 15.34
C LYS A 18 -12.62 12.08 16.42
N VAL A 19 -12.07 11.85 17.60
CA VAL A 19 -12.83 11.38 18.76
C VAL A 19 -13.75 12.51 19.24
N LEU A 20 -15.05 12.22 19.31
CA LEU A 20 -16.07 13.14 19.82
C LEU A 20 -16.44 12.85 21.27
N ASP A 21 -16.44 11.56 21.63
CA ASP A 21 -16.65 11.09 22.99
C ASP A 21 -15.91 9.76 23.17
N SER A 22 -15.50 9.44 24.39
CA SER A 22 -14.81 8.17 24.67
C SER A 22 -14.92 7.74 26.14
N GLU A 23 -15.24 6.46 26.32
CA GLU A 23 -15.13 5.76 27.61
C GLU A 23 -13.77 5.05 27.79
N HIS A 24 -12.91 5.06 26.76
CA HIS A 24 -11.62 4.36 26.80
C HIS A 24 -10.52 5.28 27.34
N PRO A 25 -9.73 4.88 28.36
CA PRO A 25 -8.79 5.76 29.05
C PRO A 25 -7.69 6.37 28.16
N ASP A 26 -7.32 5.67 27.08
CA ASP A 26 -6.27 6.11 26.15
C ASP A 26 -6.75 7.11 25.08
N PHE A 27 -8.07 7.27 24.91
CA PHE A 27 -8.67 8.15 23.90
C PHE A 27 -9.50 9.24 24.59
N ARG A 28 -9.40 10.47 24.09
CA ARG A 28 -10.09 11.63 24.65
C ARG A 28 -10.75 12.42 23.54
N GLU A 29 -11.82 13.14 23.87
CA GLU A 29 -12.43 14.09 22.95
C GLU A 29 -11.36 15.01 22.33
N GLY A 30 -11.43 15.17 21.01
CA GLY A 30 -10.48 15.97 20.25
C GLY A 30 -9.30 15.20 19.68
N ASP A 31 -8.99 13.99 20.18
CA ASP A 31 -7.92 13.17 19.64
C ASP A 31 -8.18 12.81 18.16
N LEU A 32 -7.12 12.84 17.36
CA LEU A 32 -7.13 12.29 16.01
C LEU A 32 -6.66 10.85 16.07
N VAL A 33 -7.40 9.96 15.42
CA VAL A 33 -7.11 8.52 15.42
C VAL A 33 -7.14 7.98 14.01
N TRP A 34 -6.29 6.99 13.75
CA TRP A 34 -6.33 6.17 12.55
C TRP A 34 -6.64 4.72 12.94
N GLY A 35 -7.48 4.06 12.14
CA GLY A 35 -7.86 2.67 12.36
C GLY A 35 -9.06 2.26 11.53
N THR A 36 -9.72 1.19 11.94
CA THR A 36 -10.86 0.61 11.25
C THR A 36 -12.15 1.33 11.65
N THR A 37 -12.83 1.96 10.71
CA THR A 37 -14.04 2.77 10.93
C THR A 37 -15.14 2.42 9.90
N GLY A 38 -16.39 2.79 10.19
CA GLY A 38 -17.48 2.70 9.23
C GLY A 38 -17.40 3.77 8.15
N TRP A 39 -17.92 3.47 6.96
CA TRP A 39 -18.19 4.43 5.89
C TRP A 39 -19.49 5.17 6.16
N GLU A 40 -19.41 6.09 7.11
CA GLU A 40 -20.48 6.93 7.61
C GLU A 40 -19.88 8.18 8.24
N GLU A 41 -20.71 9.17 8.60
CA GLU A 41 -20.22 10.43 9.19
C GLU A 41 -19.79 10.26 10.65
N PHE A 42 -20.41 9.33 11.38
CA PHE A 42 -20.13 9.04 12.79
C PHE A 42 -20.17 7.53 13.02
N SER A 43 -19.10 6.98 13.57
CA SER A 43 -19.03 5.55 13.91
C SER A 43 -18.82 5.35 15.41
N LEU A 44 -19.57 4.43 16.00
CA LEU A 44 -19.26 3.89 17.31
C LEU A 44 -18.20 2.80 17.14
N ILE A 45 -17.03 3.01 17.75
CA ILE A 45 -15.89 2.08 17.67
C ILE A 45 -15.75 1.38 19.01
N THR A 46 -16.07 0.09 19.04
CA THR A 46 -15.96 -0.75 20.25
C THR A 46 -14.61 -1.47 20.34
N GLU A 47 -14.04 -1.88 19.21
CA GLU A 47 -12.73 -2.54 19.10
C GLU A 47 -11.61 -1.51 18.90
N THR A 48 -11.15 -0.94 20.00
CA THR A 48 -10.18 0.18 19.99
C THR A 48 -8.72 -0.27 19.91
N GLU A 49 -8.42 -1.56 20.05
CA GLU A 49 -7.06 -2.12 20.08
C GLU A 49 -6.32 -1.95 18.74
N THR A 50 -7.09 -1.87 17.66
CA THR A 50 -6.58 -1.65 16.30
C THR A 50 -6.38 -0.17 15.96
N HIS A 51 -6.83 0.74 16.85
CA HIS A 51 -6.74 2.18 16.65
C HIS A 51 -5.44 2.74 17.21
N ARG A 52 -4.88 3.71 16.50
CA ARG A 52 -3.69 4.44 16.92
C ARG A 52 -3.97 5.92 16.94
N LYS A 53 -3.54 6.58 18.02
CA LYS A 53 -3.57 8.05 18.12
C LYS A 53 -2.56 8.65 17.15
N ILE A 54 -3.00 9.65 16.41
CA ILE A 54 -2.17 10.46 15.51
C ILE A 54 -1.56 11.59 16.33
N THR A 55 -0.23 11.55 16.48
CA THR A 55 0.53 12.59 17.20
C THR A 55 1.21 13.59 16.28
N TYR A 56 1.54 13.19 15.05
CA TYR A 56 2.22 14.05 14.06
C TYR A 56 1.20 14.61 13.07
N THR A 57 0.85 15.89 13.25
CA THR A 57 -0.17 16.60 12.46
C THR A 57 0.41 17.69 11.57
N ASP A 58 1.74 17.75 11.44
CA ASP A 58 2.48 18.63 10.52
C ASP A 58 2.43 18.15 9.06
N VAL A 59 1.77 17.02 8.80
CA VAL A 59 1.51 16.44 7.49
C VAL A 59 0.00 16.33 7.23
N PRO A 60 -0.45 16.28 5.95
CA PRO A 60 -1.86 16.08 5.65
C PRO A 60 -2.40 14.80 6.29
N LEU A 61 -3.52 14.88 7.02
CA LEU A 61 -4.10 13.73 7.72
C LEU A 61 -4.44 12.57 6.79
N SER A 62 -4.77 12.86 5.52
CA SER A 62 -5.01 11.83 4.50
C SER A 62 -3.79 10.93 4.26
N TYR A 63 -2.58 11.31 4.66
CA TYR A 63 -1.41 10.44 4.52
C TYR A 63 -1.50 9.21 5.41
N TYR A 64 -2.23 9.27 6.52
CA TYR A 64 -2.48 8.12 7.41
C TYR A 64 -3.41 7.07 6.78
N THR A 65 -4.12 7.36 5.68
CA THR A 65 -4.84 6.32 4.92
C THR A 65 -3.95 5.63 3.87
N GLY A 66 -2.70 6.09 3.70
CA GLY A 66 -1.77 5.63 2.69
C GLY A 66 -0.34 5.48 3.22
N LEU A 67 0.49 6.51 2.98
CA LEU A 67 1.92 6.54 3.28
C LEU A 67 2.26 6.25 4.76
N LEU A 68 1.49 6.82 5.69
CA LEU A 68 1.69 6.66 7.13
C LEU A 68 0.73 5.64 7.75
N GLY A 69 -0.09 5.00 6.91
CA GLY A 69 -1.06 3.99 7.31
C GLY A 69 -0.64 2.58 6.92
N MET A 70 -1.65 1.72 6.83
CA MET A 70 -1.51 0.32 6.42
C MET A 70 -0.74 0.12 5.10
N PRO A 71 -0.97 0.89 4.02
CA PRO A 71 -0.20 0.72 2.79
C PRO A 71 1.30 1.00 2.94
N GLY A 72 1.66 2.06 3.67
CA GLY A 72 3.06 2.38 3.94
C GLY A 72 3.75 1.37 4.83
N LEU A 73 3.09 0.94 5.91
CA LEU A 73 3.60 -0.11 6.79
C LEU A 73 3.80 -1.43 6.03
N THR A 74 2.86 -1.77 5.14
CA THR A 74 2.97 -2.94 4.26
C THR A 74 4.17 -2.83 3.34
N ALA A 75 4.38 -1.68 2.69
CA ALA A 75 5.52 -1.45 1.82
C ALA A 75 6.85 -1.62 2.59
N TYR A 76 6.94 -1.02 3.78
CA TYR A 76 8.13 -1.08 4.62
C TYR A 76 8.45 -2.52 5.06
N ALA A 77 7.49 -3.19 5.71
CA ALA A 77 7.69 -4.54 6.24
C ALA A 77 8.00 -5.55 5.12
N ARG A 78 7.29 -5.48 3.98
CA ARG A 78 7.56 -6.38 2.86
C ARG A 78 8.93 -6.12 2.24
N PHE A 79 9.31 -4.86 2.08
CA PHE A 79 10.55 -4.53 1.38
C PHE A 79 11.79 -4.79 2.24
N PHE A 80 11.82 -4.27 3.47
CA PHE A 80 13.01 -4.34 4.32
C PHE A 80 13.13 -5.68 5.04
N GLU A 81 12.07 -6.16 5.69
CA GLU A 81 12.15 -7.36 6.54
C GLU A 81 12.21 -8.65 5.70
N LEU A 82 11.33 -8.78 4.68
CA LEU A 82 11.23 -10.04 3.94
C LEU A 82 12.26 -10.18 2.82
N CYS A 83 12.64 -9.09 2.17
CA CYS A 83 13.43 -9.19 0.94
C CYS A 83 14.89 -8.74 1.09
N SER A 84 15.23 -8.03 2.16
CA SER A 84 16.60 -7.62 2.49
C SER A 84 17.38 -7.11 1.26
N PRO A 85 16.89 -6.04 0.60
CA PRO A 85 17.42 -5.53 -0.66
C PRO A 85 18.86 -5.03 -0.51
N LYS A 86 19.66 -5.22 -1.55
CA LYS A 86 21.04 -4.73 -1.62
C LYS A 86 21.22 -3.78 -2.80
N LYS A 87 22.14 -2.83 -2.62
CA LYS A 87 22.55 -1.90 -3.68
C LYS A 87 22.99 -2.68 -4.93
N GLY A 88 22.55 -2.22 -6.10
CA GLY A 88 22.84 -2.85 -7.38
C GLY A 88 21.97 -4.05 -7.74
N GLU A 89 21.09 -4.51 -6.85
CA GLU A 89 20.11 -5.53 -7.20
C GLU A 89 19.01 -4.97 -8.13
N ASN A 90 18.45 -5.85 -8.95
CA ASN A 90 17.28 -5.54 -9.78
C ASN A 90 16.00 -5.85 -8.99
N VAL A 91 15.09 -4.89 -8.98
CA VAL A 91 13.80 -4.93 -8.28
C VAL A 91 12.70 -4.72 -9.32
N PHE A 92 11.85 -5.71 -9.50
CA PHE A 92 10.64 -5.54 -10.31
C PHE A 92 9.41 -5.41 -9.43
N ILE A 93 8.54 -4.44 -9.73
CA ILE A 93 7.33 -4.15 -8.95
C ILE A 93 6.09 -4.27 -9.85
N SER A 94 5.20 -5.21 -9.52
CA SER A 94 3.89 -5.30 -10.16
C SER A 94 2.94 -4.22 -9.63
N ALA A 95 2.03 -3.75 -10.48
CA ALA A 95 1.04 -2.72 -10.13
C ALA A 95 1.66 -1.51 -9.40
N ALA A 96 2.83 -1.08 -9.85
CA ALA A 96 3.75 -0.20 -9.13
C ALA A 96 3.19 1.20 -8.87
N SER A 97 2.15 1.62 -9.58
CA SER A 97 1.46 2.90 -9.33
C SER A 97 0.51 2.88 -8.13
N GLY A 98 0.31 1.74 -7.48
CA GLY A 98 -0.55 1.61 -6.30
C GLY A 98 0.10 2.18 -5.03
N ALA A 99 -0.71 2.38 -3.98
CA ALA A 99 -0.25 2.99 -2.73
C ALA A 99 0.97 2.30 -2.10
N VAL A 100 1.02 0.96 -2.14
CA VAL A 100 2.16 0.17 -1.66
C VAL A 100 3.30 0.20 -2.67
N GLY A 101 3.01 -0.04 -3.95
CA GLY A 101 4.01 -0.23 -5.01
C GLY A 101 4.87 1.01 -5.25
N GLN A 102 4.27 2.20 -5.18
CA GLN A 102 4.99 3.45 -5.38
C GLN A 102 6.02 3.69 -4.26
N LEU A 103 5.74 3.20 -3.04
CA LEU A 103 6.63 3.34 -1.89
C LEU A 103 7.76 2.33 -1.94
N VAL A 104 7.45 1.08 -2.27
CA VAL A 104 8.47 0.03 -2.49
C VAL A 104 9.48 0.47 -3.54
N GLY A 105 9.02 1.07 -4.63
CA GLY A 105 9.90 1.58 -5.68
C GLY A 105 10.84 2.68 -5.18
N GLN A 106 10.30 3.65 -4.44
CA GLN A 106 11.10 4.72 -3.87
C GLN A 106 12.11 4.22 -2.83
N PHE A 107 11.73 3.25 -1.99
CA PHE A 107 12.67 2.59 -1.08
C PHE A 107 13.80 1.87 -1.84
N ALA A 108 13.46 1.14 -2.90
CA ALA A 108 14.44 0.46 -3.73
C ALA A 108 15.40 1.43 -4.43
N LYS A 109 14.88 2.57 -4.93
CA LYS A 109 15.73 3.63 -5.47
C LYS A 109 16.66 4.23 -4.42
N SER A 110 16.18 4.46 -3.20
CA SER A 110 16.98 4.99 -2.09
C SER A 110 18.16 4.08 -1.72
N ILE A 111 17.98 2.75 -1.82
CA ILE A 111 19.03 1.74 -1.59
C ILE A 111 20.02 1.64 -2.76
N GLY A 112 19.68 2.20 -3.92
CA GLY A 112 20.47 2.12 -5.15
C GLY A 112 20.23 0.82 -5.93
N CYS A 113 19.01 0.29 -5.89
CA CYS A 113 18.57 -0.77 -6.78
C CYS A 113 18.19 -0.21 -8.17
N HIS A 114 18.20 -1.09 -9.18
CA HIS A 114 17.58 -0.85 -10.48
C HIS A 114 16.12 -1.28 -10.41
N VAL A 115 15.18 -0.37 -10.66
CA VAL A 115 13.75 -0.56 -10.37
C VAL A 115 12.94 -0.53 -11.65
N VAL A 116 12.21 -1.61 -11.89
CA VAL A 116 11.31 -1.79 -13.03
C VAL A 116 9.87 -1.93 -12.54
N GLY A 117 8.95 -1.11 -13.05
CA GLY A 117 7.55 -1.10 -12.63
C GLY A 117 6.57 -1.48 -13.73
N SER A 118 5.46 -2.12 -13.38
CA SER A 118 4.32 -2.29 -14.30
C SER A 118 3.08 -1.53 -13.83
N ALA A 119 2.33 -0.94 -14.77
CA ALA A 119 1.07 -0.25 -14.46
C ALA A 119 0.03 -0.43 -15.58
N GLY A 120 -1.23 -0.11 -15.29
CA GLY A 120 -2.36 -0.36 -16.20
C GLY A 120 -2.61 0.71 -17.26
N SER A 121 -2.01 1.90 -17.16
CA SER A 121 -2.22 3.00 -18.11
C SER A 121 -0.90 3.68 -18.47
N LYS A 122 -0.89 4.40 -19.60
CA LYS A 122 0.29 5.19 -20.02
C LYS A 122 0.64 6.25 -18.97
N ASP A 123 -0.35 6.97 -18.47
CA ASP A 123 -0.12 8.04 -17.48
C ASP A 123 0.49 7.50 -16.19
N LYS A 124 0.07 6.32 -15.73
CA LYS A 124 0.66 5.65 -14.56
C LYS A 124 2.10 5.22 -14.82
N VAL A 125 2.43 4.77 -16.04
CA VAL A 125 3.81 4.45 -16.43
C VAL A 125 4.67 5.70 -16.47
N ASP A 126 4.17 6.79 -17.06
CA ASP A 126 4.89 8.06 -17.13
C ASP A 126 5.11 8.62 -15.71
N LEU A 127 4.12 8.49 -14.81
CA LEU A 127 4.24 8.84 -13.40
C LEU A 127 5.35 8.06 -12.68
N LEU A 128 5.43 6.74 -12.91
CA LEU A 128 6.48 5.89 -12.31
C LEU A 128 7.88 6.35 -12.68
N LYS A 129 8.11 6.67 -13.96
CA LYS A 129 9.42 7.11 -14.43
C LYS A 129 9.75 8.53 -13.99
N THR A 130 8.79 9.45 -14.08
CA THR A 130 9.07 10.89 -13.92
C THR A 130 8.97 11.37 -12.48
N LYS A 131 7.98 10.92 -11.71
CA LYS A 131 7.75 11.36 -10.32
C LYS A 131 8.36 10.42 -9.30
N PHE A 132 8.26 9.11 -9.53
CA PHE A 132 8.74 8.11 -8.57
C PHE A 132 10.17 7.61 -8.84
N GLY A 133 10.78 8.04 -9.94
CA GLY A 133 12.19 7.79 -10.25
C GLY A 133 12.50 6.34 -10.64
N PHE A 134 11.51 5.58 -11.13
CA PHE A 134 11.74 4.24 -11.66
C PHE A 134 12.63 4.31 -12.90
N ASP A 135 13.61 3.40 -13.01
CA ASP A 135 14.50 3.33 -14.16
C ASP A 135 13.71 2.94 -15.42
N GLU A 136 12.82 1.97 -15.27
CA GLU A 136 11.95 1.49 -16.33
C GLU A 136 10.52 1.28 -15.84
N ALA A 137 9.55 1.52 -16.71
CA ALA A 137 8.17 1.15 -16.45
C ALA A 137 7.42 0.83 -17.75
N PHE A 138 6.42 -0.06 -17.68
CA PHE A 138 5.63 -0.45 -18.84
C PHE A 138 4.15 -0.68 -18.52
N ASN A 139 3.33 -0.55 -19.57
CA ASN A 139 1.91 -0.81 -19.49
C ASN A 139 1.63 -2.30 -19.75
N TYR A 140 1.20 -3.04 -18.72
CA TYR A 140 0.98 -4.49 -18.83
C TYR A 140 -0.25 -4.85 -19.68
N ILE A 141 -1.20 -3.93 -19.87
CA ILE A 141 -2.37 -4.14 -20.75
C ILE A 141 -1.93 -4.16 -22.22
N LYS A 142 -0.98 -3.29 -22.59
CA LYS A 142 -0.47 -3.20 -23.97
C LYS A 142 0.68 -4.16 -24.28
N LYS A 143 1.35 -4.68 -23.24
CA LYS A 143 2.52 -5.56 -23.37
C LYS A 143 2.47 -6.63 -22.27
N SER A 144 1.72 -7.72 -22.46
CA SER A 144 1.46 -8.67 -21.36
C SER A 144 2.50 -9.80 -21.21
N MET A 145 3.07 -10.35 -22.30
CA MET A 145 3.82 -11.62 -22.22
C MET A 145 5.35 -11.48 -22.35
N THR A 146 5.84 -10.67 -23.29
CA THR A 146 7.27 -10.65 -23.65
C THR A 146 8.18 -10.03 -22.58
N TRP A 147 7.67 -9.06 -21.83
CA TRP A 147 8.45 -8.35 -20.80
C TRP A 147 8.57 -9.13 -19.49
N GLN A 148 7.58 -9.95 -19.16
CA GLN A 148 7.70 -10.88 -18.03
C GLN A 148 8.84 -11.87 -18.25
N LEU A 149 8.98 -12.39 -19.48
CA LEU A 149 10.08 -13.29 -19.86
C LEU A 149 11.44 -12.58 -19.89
N HIS A 150 11.50 -11.34 -20.37
CA HIS A 150 12.71 -10.52 -20.31
C HIS A 150 13.15 -10.27 -18.86
N CYS A 151 12.20 -9.99 -17.96
CA CYS A 151 12.49 -9.82 -16.53
C CYS A 151 12.91 -11.14 -15.85
N LYS A 152 12.36 -12.29 -16.26
CA LYS A 152 12.81 -13.62 -15.78
C LYS A 152 14.28 -13.93 -16.12
N GLY A 153 14.83 -13.31 -17.17
CA GLY A 153 16.25 -13.41 -17.51
C GLY A 153 17.17 -12.56 -16.63
N MET A 154 16.62 -11.59 -15.88
CA MET A 154 17.37 -10.85 -14.87
C MET A 154 17.44 -11.70 -13.60
N LYS A 155 18.64 -11.91 -13.05
CA LYS A 155 18.81 -12.32 -11.64
C LYS A 155 18.27 -11.18 -10.76
N SER A 156 16.95 -11.13 -10.61
CA SER A 156 16.20 -10.03 -10.00
C SER A 156 15.43 -10.54 -8.81
N LYS A 157 15.37 -9.74 -7.74
CA LYS A 157 14.39 -9.96 -6.68
C LYS A 157 13.06 -9.42 -7.18
N LEU A 158 12.10 -10.31 -7.35
CA LEU A 158 10.76 -9.98 -7.82
C LEU A 158 9.93 -9.49 -6.63
N PHE A 159 9.48 -8.24 -6.66
CA PHE A 159 8.62 -7.66 -5.64
C PHE A 159 7.18 -7.60 -6.14
N TYR A 160 6.36 -8.50 -5.61
CA TYR A 160 4.95 -8.57 -5.97
C TYR A 160 4.11 -7.68 -5.05
N VAL A 161 3.42 -6.68 -5.60
CA VAL A 161 2.60 -5.75 -4.82
C VAL A 161 1.15 -5.74 -5.36
N GLY A 162 0.34 -6.71 -4.94
CA GLY A 162 -1.08 -6.84 -5.29
C GLY A 162 -1.63 -8.27 -5.12
N ASN A 163 -2.97 -8.45 -5.19
CA ASN A 163 -3.68 -9.74 -5.04
C ASN A 163 -3.56 -10.71 -6.24
N ILE A 164 -2.44 -10.74 -6.96
CA ILE A 164 -2.22 -11.69 -8.07
C ILE A 164 -0.86 -12.41 -7.89
N ALA A 165 -0.79 -13.27 -6.87
CA ALA A 165 0.19 -14.33 -6.64
C ALA A 165 1.62 -13.97 -6.17
N LEU A 166 2.00 -14.71 -5.12
CA LEU A 166 3.32 -14.86 -4.51
C LEU A 166 4.29 -15.61 -5.44
N SER A 167 5.57 -15.22 -5.45
CA SER A 167 6.65 -16.22 -5.42
C SER A 167 7.87 -15.66 -4.68
N VAL A 168 8.07 -16.19 -3.48
CA VAL A 168 9.38 -16.36 -2.87
C VAL A 168 10.07 -17.51 -3.63
N ASP A 169 11.32 -17.30 -4.02
CA ASP A 169 12.26 -18.24 -4.65
C ASP A 169 11.82 -19.02 -5.90
N TRP A 170 12.47 -18.75 -7.03
CA TRP A 170 12.45 -19.62 -8.22
C TRP A 170 13.39 -20.84 -8.10
N LEU A 171 13.96 -21.11 -6.92
CA LEU A 171 14.98 -22.15 -6.72
C LEU A 171 14.61 -23.23 -5.70
N THR A 172 13.35 -23.29 -5.26
CA THR A 172 12.84 -24.45 -4.50
C THR A 172 11.49 -24.90 -5.05
N ILE A 173 11.51 -25.51 -6.24
CA ILE A 173 10.88 -26.77 -6.71
C ILE A 173 11.48 -27.07 -8.07
#